data_AF-A0AAV1CT72-F1
#
_entry.id   AF-A0AAV1CT72-F1
#
_cell.length_a   1.000
_cell.length_b   1.000
_cell.length_c   1.000
_cell.angle_alpha   90.00
_cell.angle_beta   90.00
_cell.angle_gamma   90.00
#
_symmetry.space_group_name_H-M   'P 1'
#
loop_
_entity.id
_entity.type
_entity.pdbx_description
1 polymer ?
#
loop_
_entity_poly.entity_id
_entity_poly.type
_entity_poly.pdbx_seq_one_letter_code
_entity_poly.pdbx_strand_id
1 'polypeptide(L)'
;MDRNAITNFVLQYALLDYTEEFSKISAHILAGFIVPVFKAGIILGLVLSTMLLVEMLGMGLVLLVVKLFGKKPEQRYKWEPLKDDVEMGSSAYPMVLVQIPMFNEKEVYQLSIGAACCLSWPSDRIIIQVLDDSTDPIIKASVEIECRKWAGQGVNIMYETRDNRNGYKAGALKEGMKHPYVSQCDYVAIFDADFQPEPDFLRQTVPYLVHNPQLGLVQASMEFVNSNECLLTRMQEMSLNYHFTVEQEVGSSTYAFFSFNGTAGVWRSAAIHEAGGWQDRTTVEDMDLAVRACLKGWRFLYLSSIKVKNELPSTLKAYRIQQHRWTCGPANLFRKMIMEILRTEKFALWKKIHVIYSFFWVRKIIAHVVTFIFYVVVLPATVFVPEVQVPTWGTAYIQAYTFYVVLFLIAFGTPRSLHLIALWMLFENAMSLHRAKAIFIGLFEWRGAKEWVVTEKLGNALKIRSAGKEPNQSRLRIRERLHPFELAVGAYLFCCGCYDVAFGKNLYYLYLFAQAAAFCTVGLGYIGTSVPNS
;
A
#
# COMPACT_ATOMS: atom_id res chain seq x y z
N MET A 1 -20.65 76.70 -4.97
CA MET A 1 -20.45 75.34 -5.50
C MET A 1 -19.53 74.62 -4.53
N ASP A 2 -20.06 73.62 -3.83
CA ASP A 2 -19.41 73.01 -2.66
C ASP A 2 -18.22 72.13 -3.10
N ARG A 3 -16.99 72.51 -2.70
CA ARG A 3 -15.75 71.80 -3.08
C ARG A 3 -15.72 70.36 -2.55
N ASN A 4 -16.43 70.08 -1.46
CA ASN A 4 -16.49 68.73 -0.89
C ASN A 4 -17.36 67.79 -1.73
N ALA A 5 -18.41 68.31 -2.37
CA ALA A 5 -19.28 67.54 -3.25
C ALA A 5 -18.55 67.10 -4.53
N ILE A 6 -17.71 67.97 -5.09
CA ILE A 6 -16.90 67.67 -6.29
C ILE A 6 -15.82 66.63 -5.97
N THR A 7 -15.16 66.75 -4.81
CA THR A 7 -14.10 65.82 -4.40
C THR A 7 -14.66 64.42 -4.14
N ASN A 8 -15.83 64.31 -3.48
CA ASN A 8 -16.50 63.02 -3.28
C ASN A 8 -16.99 62.39 -4.59
N PHE A 9 -17.49 63.18 -5.53
CA PHE A 9 -17.90 62.69 -6.85
C PHE A 9 -16.71 62.15 -7.65
N VAL A 10 -15.58 62.86 -7.65
CA VAL A 10 -14.35 62.42 -8.33
C VAL A 10 -13.78 61.15 -7.70
N LEU A 11 -13.80 61.02 -6.37
CA LEU A 11 -13.34 59.81 -5.68
C LEU A 11 -14.25 58.60 -5.97
N GLN A 12 -15.56 58.81 -5.99
CA GLN A 12 -16.52 57.76 -6.30
C GLN A 12 -16.43 57.31 -7.77
N TYR A 13 -16.22 58.26 -8.70
CA TYR A 13 -15.99 57.96 -10.10
C TYR A 13 -14.65 57.25 -10.34
N ALA A 14 -13.58 57.68 -9.68
CA ALA A 14 -12.28 57.02 -9.75
C ALA A 14 -12.31 55.59 -9.16
N LEU A 15 -13.08 55.36 -8.09
CA LEU A 15 -13.30 54.01 -7.55
C LEU A 15 -14.14 53.14 -8.50
N LEU A 16 -15.12 53.72 -9.20
CA LEU A 16 -15.91 53.02 -10.23
C LEU A 16 -15.06 52.67 -11.46
N ASP A 17 -14.21 53.58 -11.93
CA ASP A 17 -13.29 53.30 -13.05
C ASP A 17 -12.25 52.24 -12.67
N TYR A 18 -11.66 52.33 -11.47
CA TYR A 18 -10.75 51.29 -10.96
C TYR A 18 -11.43 49.93 -10.85
N THR A 19 -12.70 49.89 -10.43
CA THR A 19 -13.45 48.62 -10.33
C THR A 19 -13.84 48.08 -11.71
N GLU A 20 -14.14 48.95 -12.69
CA GLU A 20 -14.34 48.54 -14.08
C GLU A 20 -13.06 48.03 -14.75
N GLU A 21 -11.95 48.71 -14.56
CA GLU A 21 -10.66 48.34 -15.16
C GLU A 21 -10.12 47.06 -14.53
N PHE A 22 -10.25 46.91 -13.21
CA PHE A 22 -9.98 45.67 -12.50
C PHE A 22 -10.94 44.53 -12.93
N SER A 23 -12.22 44.84 -13.19
CA SER A 23 -13.20 43.89 -13.74
C SER A 23 -12.81 43.43 -15.15
N LYS A 24 -12.34 44.34 -16.02
CA LYS A 24 -11.84 44.02 -17.37
C LYS A 24 -10.57 43.18 -17.32
N ILE A 25 -9.61 43.53 -16.46
CA ILE A 25 -8.36 42.77 -16.27
C ILE A 25 -8.64 41.39 -15.69
N SER A 26 -9.51 41.30 -14.67
CA SER A 26 -9.89 40.02 -14.07
C SER A 26 -10.69 39.14 -15.05
N ALA A 27 -11.58 39.72 -15.86
CA ALA A 27 -12.26 39.00 -16.94
C ALA A 27 -11.28 38.52 -18.03
N HIS A 28 -10.26 39.32 -18.37
CA HIS A 28 -9.24 38.94 -19.34
C HIS A 28 -8.32 37.82 -18.82
N ILE A 29 -7.94 37.86 -17.54
CA ILE A 29 -7.17 36.79 -16.87
C ILE A 29 -8.03 35.52 -16.73
N LEU A 30 -9.30 35.67 -16.36
CA LEU A 30 -10.25 34.57 -16.24
C LEU A 30 -10.43 33.86 -17.59
N ALA A 31 -10.77 34.61 -18.64
CA ALA A 31 -11.01 34.06 -19.97
C ALA A 31 -9.72 33.59 -20.68
N GLY A 32 -8.62 34.33 -20.53
CA GLY A 32 -7.37 34.08 -21.24
C GLY A 32 -6.46 33.03 -20.60
N PHE A 33 -6.55 32.81 -19.29
CA PHE A 33 -5.64 31.90 -18.57
C PHE A 33 -6.37 30.87 -17.71
N ILE A 34 -7.27 31.29 -16.82
CA ILE A 34 -7.93 30.37 -15.87
C ILE A 34 -8.80 29.36 -16.61
N VAL A 35 -9.69 29.81 -17.49
CA VAL A 35 -10.60 28.93 -18.24
C VAL A 35 -9.85 27.88 -19.08
N PRO A 36 -8.83 28.23 -19.88
CA PRO A 36 -8.00 27.23 -20.59
C PRO A 36 -7.32 26.21 -19.68
N VAL A 37 -6.74 26.66 -18.55
CA VAL A 37 -6.07 25.77 -17.59
C VAL A 37 -7.06 24.78 -16.97
N PHE A 38 -8.25 25.24 -16.59
CA PHE A 38 -9.30 24.36 -16.07
C PHE A 38 -9.81 23.38 -17.14
N LYS A 39 -10.02 23.83 -18.38
CA LYS A 39 -10.40 22.93 -19.49
C LYS A 39 -9.35 21.86 -19.74
N ALA A 40 -8.07 22.22 -19.76
CA ALA A 40 -6.97 21.26 -19.89
C ALA A 40 -6.91 20.29 -18.70
N GLY A 41 -7.09 20.80 -17.48
CA GLY A 41 -7.15 20.00 -16.26
C GLY A 41 -8.29 18.99 -16.25
N ILE A 42 -9.47 19.36 -16.75
CA ILE A 42 -10.61 18.46 -16.90
C ILE A 42 -10.32 17.39 -17.94
N ILE A 43 -9.85 17.77 -19.13
CA ILE A 43 -9.52 16.81 -20.19
C ILE A 43 -8.50 15.79 -19.68
N LEU A 44 -7.42 16.26 -19.05
CA LEU A 44 -6.40 15.39 -18.47
C LEU A 44 -6.99 14.49 -17.38
N GLY A 45 -7.78 15.06 -16.46
CA GLY A 45 -8.44 14.30 -15.39
C GLY A 45 -9.36 13.20 -15.91
N LEU A 46 -10.15 13.48 -16.95
CA LEU A 46 -11.02 12.51 -17.61
C LEU A 46 -10.23 11.40 -18.32
N VAL A 47 -9.16 11.75 -19.02
CA VAL A 47 -8.27 10.77 -19.68
C VAL A 47 -7.67 9.83 -18.64
N LEU A 48 -7.06 10.38 -17.59
CA LEU A 48 -6.45 9.60 -16.50
C LEU A 48 -7.49 8.74 -15.76
N SER A 49 -8.70 9.25 -15.56
CA SER A 49 -9.79 8.50 -14.94
C SER A 49 -10.28 7.36 -15.83
N THR A 50 -10.37 7.58 -17.14
CA THR A 50 -10.71 6.54 -18.11
C THR A 50 -9.66 5.45 -18.14
N MET A 51 -8.37 5.82 -18.12
CA MET A 51 -7.27 4.86 -18.03
C MET A 51 -7.39 3.97 -16.80
N LEU A 52 -7.69 4.57 -15.63
CA LEU A 52 -7.89 3.82 -14.38
C LEU A 52 -9.11 2.90 -14.46
N LEU A 53 -10.23 3.40 -14.99
CA LEU A 53 -11.45 2.60 -15.15
C LEU A 53 -11.22 1.40 -16.08
N VAL A 54 -10.54 1.59 -17.21
CA VAL A 54 -10.22 0.51 -18.15
C VAL A 54 -9.33 -0.55 -17.47
N GLU A 55 -8.33 -0.13 -16.69
CA GLU A 55 -7.48 -1.04 -15.93
C GLU A 55 -8.29 -1.85 -14.90
N MET A 56 -9.17 -1.20 -14.13
CA MET A 56 -10.04 -1.87 -13.16
C MET A 56 -11.03 -2.83 -13.81
N LEU A 57 -11.64 -2.43 -14.94
CA LEU A 57 -12.51 -3.29 -15.74
C LEU A 57 -11.75 -4.51 -16.28
N GLY A 58 -10.53 -4.29 -16.80
CA GLY A 58 -9.66 -5.36 -17.28
C GLY A 58 -9.33 -6.37 -16.18
N MET A 59 -8.92 -5.89 -15.00
CA MET A 59 -8.68 -6.75 -13.84
C MET A 59 -9.94 -7.49 -13.38
N GLY A 60 -11.10 -6.81 -13.36
CA GLY A 60 -12.38 -7.44 -13.01
C GLY A 60 -12.80 -8.52 -13.98
N LEU A 61 -12.62 -8.31 -15.29
CA LEU A 61 -12.88 -9.30 -16.31
C LEU A 61 -11.94 -10.51 -16.17
N VAL A 62 -10.64 -10.28 -16.00
CA VAL A 62 -9.67 -11.36 -15.80
C VAL A 62 -10.00 -12.15 -14.53
N LEU A 63 -10.31 -11.47 -13.43
CA LEU A 63 -10.72 -12.12 -12.19
C LEU A 63 -11.95 -13.00 -12.41
N LEU A 64 -12.98 -12.49 -13.10
CA LEU A 64 -14.18 -13.25 -13.42
C LEU A 64 -13.84 -14.50 -14.25
N VAL A 65 -13.03 -14.36 -15.30
CA VAL A 65 -12.58 -15.48 -16.13
C VAL A 65 -11.78 -16.50 -15.31
N VAL A 66 -10.88 -16.04 -14.44
CA VAL A 66 -10.10 -16.92 -13.56
C VAL A 66 -10.99 -17.64 -12.55
N LYS A 67 -12.01 -16.99 -12.00
CA LYS A 67 -12.93 -17.62 -11.04
C LYS A 67 -13.90 -18.61 -11.70
N LEU A 68 -14.35 -18.34 -12.94
CA LEU A 68 -15.29 -19.20 -13.66
C LEU A 68 -14.60 -20.35 -14.41
N PHE A 69 -13.46 -20.07 -15.03
CA PHE A 69 -12.78 -20.98 -15.97
C PHE A 69 -11.30 -21.21 -15.65
N GLY A 70 -10.74 -20.45 -14.70
CA GLY A 70 -9.34 -20.53 -14.37
C GLY A 70 -8.98 -21.86 -13.71
N LYS A 71 -7.85 -22.40 -14.17
CA LYS A 71 -7.23 -23.57 -13.55
C LYS A 71 -6.77 -23.21 -12.13
N LYS A 72 -7.04 -24.09 -11.17
CA LYS A 72 -6.49 -24.00 -9.81
C LYS A 72 -4.96 -23.89 -9.88
N PRO A 73 -4.29 -23.26 -8.89
CA PRO A 73 -2.83 -23.23 -8.82
C PRO A 73 -2.18 -24.60 -9.09
N GLU A 74 -2.71 -25.66 -8.49
CA GLU A 74 -2.29 -27.07 -8.60
C GLU A 74 -2.41 -27.64 -10.03
N GLN A 75 -3.30 -27.07 -10.84
CA GLN A 75 -3.51 -27.46 -12.24
C GLN A 75 -2.64 -26.64 -13.20
N ARG A 76 -2.16 -25.47 -12.76
CA ARG A 76 -1.25 -24.60 -13.54
C ARG A 76 0.21 -24.94 -13.29
N TYR A 77 0.53 -25.34 -12.07
CA TYR A 77 1.86 -25.69 -11.61
C TYR A 77 1.78 -27.01 -10.86
N LYS A 78 2.74 -27.90 -11.11
CA LYS A 78 2.76 -29.22 -10.49
C LYS A 78 2.86 -29.06 -8.98
N TRP A 79 1.92 -29.66 -8.25
CA TRP A 79 1.96 -29.73 -6.80
C TRP A 79 1.74 -31.18 -6.38
N GLU A 80 2.76 -31.74 -5.74
CA GLU A 80 2.72 -33.06 -5.12
C GLU A 80 3.47 -32.94 -3.79
N PRO A 81 2.92 -33.43 -2.67
CA PRO A 81 3.64 -33.45 -1.40
C PRO A 81 5.01 -34.11 -1.58
N LEU A 82 6.04 -33.52 -0.96
CA LEU A 82 7.34 -34.18 -0.87
C LEU A 82 7.14 -35.46 -0.07
N LYS A 83 7.55 -36.59 -0.65
CA LYS A 83 7.41 -37.90 -0.02
C LYS A 83 8.61 -38.14 0.87
N ASP A 84 8.37 -38.75 2.01
CA ASP A 84 9.43 -39.32 2.84
C ASP A 84 10.03 -40.48 2.04
N ASP A 85 11.27 -40.28 1.61
CA ASP A 85 12.05 -41.30 0.91
C ASP A 85 12.79 -42.11 1.98
N VAL A 86 12.61 -43.43 1.98
CA VAL A 86 13.21 -44.31 2.99
C VAL A 86 14.74 -44.34 2.86
N GLU A 87 15.27 -44.19 1.65
CA GLU A 87 16.72 -44.19 1.39
C GLU A 87 17.34 -42.81 1.65
N MET A 88 16.68 -41.72 1.22
CA MET A 88 17.21 -40.36 1.42
C MET A 88 16.87 -39.76 2.79
N GLY A 89 15.87 -40.28 3.50
CA GLY A 89 15.39 -39.75 4.78
C GLY A 89 15.01 -38.27 4.68
N SER A 90 15.50 -37.46 5.64
CA SER A 90 15.33 -36.01 5.63
C SER A 90 15.94 -35.34 4.39
N SER A 91 16.91 -35.97 3.72
CA SER A 91 17.57 -35.42 2.53
C SER A 91 16.68 -35.33 1.30
N ALA A 92 15.50 -35.96 1.32
CA ALA A 92 14.45 -35.74 0.32
C ALA A 92 13.87 -34.32 0.38
N TYR A 93 14.04 -33.62 1.51
CA TYR A 93 13.57 -32.24 1.69
C TYR A 93 14.69 -31.24 1.40
N PRO A 94 14.40 -30.18 0.63
CA PRO A 94 15.37 -29.11 0.38
C PRO A 94 15.66 -28.32 1.65
N MET A 95 16.82 -27.67 1.68
CA MET A 95 17.21 -26.79 2.78
C MET A 95 16.41 -25.47 2.69
N VAL A 96 15.73 -25.10 3.78
CA VAL A 96 14.94 -23.86 3.85
C VAL A 96 15.50 -22.92 4.92
N LEU A 97 15.82 -21.70 4.53
CA LEU A 97 16.08 -20.58 5.44
C LEU A 97 14.76 -19.87 5.74
N VAL A 98 14.47 -19.59 7.01
CA VAL A 98 13.35 -18.75 7.44
C VAL A 98 13.91 -17.48 8.06
N GLN A 99 13.77 -16.33 7.40
CA GLN A 99 14.28 -15.05 7.88
C GLN A 99 13.19 -14.25 8.59
N ILE A 100 13.52 -13.73 9.78
CA ILE A 100 12.65 -12.88 10.58
C ILE A 100 13.40 -11.58 10.93
N PRO A 101 13.26 -10.51 10.11
CA PRO A 101 13.82 -9.21 10.45
C PRO A 101 13.04 -8.56 11.59
N MET A 102 13.76 -8.04 12.60
CA MET A 102 13.19 -7.43 13.80
C MET A 102 13.79 -6.05 14.08
N PHE A 103 12.96 -5.14 14.60
CA PHE A 103 13.40 -3.83 15.06
C PHE A 103 12.50 -3.26 16.16
N ASN A 104 12.95 -3.32 17.41
CA ASN A 104 12.23 -2.85 18.60
C ASN A 104 10.82 -3.45 18.75
N GLU A 105 10.66 -4.73 18.40
CA GLU A 105 9.36 -5.42 18.29
C GLU A 105 8.92 -6.05 19.63
N LYS A 106 8.70 -5.22 20.64
CA LYS A 106 8.42 -5.65 22.02
C LYS A 106 7.20 -6.58 22.15
N GLU A 107 6.13 -6.29 21.43
CA GLU A 107 4.82 -6.93 21.68
C GLU A 107 4.60 -8.21 20.84
N VAL A 108 5.47 -8.49 19.85
CA VAL A 108 5.22 -9.55 18.86
C VAL A 108 6.37 -10.54 18.68
N TYR A 109 7.58 -10.26 19.18
CA TYR A 109 8.76 -11.11 18.93
C TYR A 109 8.58 -12.57 19.39
N GLN A 110 7.96 -12.81 20.55
CA GLN A 110 7.75 -14.18 21.06
C GLN A 110 6.82 -14.98 20.16
N LEU A 111 5.75 -14.34 19.67
CA LEU A 111 4.76 -15.00 18.80
C LEU A 111 5.35 -15.32 17.43
N SER A 112 6.09 -14.39 16.83
CA SER A 112 6.68 -14.62 15.50
C SER A 112 7.81 -15.64 15.52
N ILE A 113 8.74 -15.55 16.48
CA ILE A 113 9.80 -16.57 16.65
C ILE A 113 9.17 -17.92 16.93
N GLY A 114 8.22 -17.99 17.87
CA GLY A 114 7.54 -19.24 18.20
C GLY A 114 6.81 -19.85 17.01
N ALA A 115 6.11 -19.06 16.20
CA ALA A 115 5.42 -19.55 15.01
C ALA A 115 6.39 -20.09 13.95
N ALA A 116 7.52 -19.40 13.71
CA ALA A 116 8.55 -19.86 12.79
C ALA A 116 9.25 -21.15 13.27
N CYS A 117 9.56 -21.25 14.56
CA CYS A 117 10.14 -22.45 15.17
C CYS A 117 9.17 -23.65 15.15
N CYS A 118 7.86 -23.41 15.09
CA CYS A 118 6.83 -24.46 15.00
C CYS A 118 6.52 -24.93 13.58
N LEU A 119 7.24 -24.44 12.55
CA LEU A 119 7.05 -24.89 11.17
C LEU A 119 7.38 -26.39 11.04
N SER A 120 6.46 -27.14 10.44
CA SER A 120 6.59 -28.57 10.17
C SER A 120 7.51 -28.81 8.99
N TRP A 121 8.80 -28.94 9.27
CA TRP A 121 9.86 -29.29 8.34
C TRP A 121 10.89 -30.16 9.06
N PRO A 122 11.67 -31.03 8.38
CA PRO A 122 12.75 -31.75 9.04
C PRO A 122 13.72 -30.77 9.71
N SER A 123 14.05 -31.01 10.97
CA SER A 123 14.82 -30.08 11.83
C SER A 123 16.24 -29.82 11.33
N ASP A 124 16.83 -30.79 10.63
CA ASP A 124 18.12 -30.70 9.96
C ASP A 124 18.05 -30.01 8.59
N ARG A 125 16.83 -29.75 8.08
CA ARG A 125 16.56 -29.13 6.77
C ARG A 125 15.94 -27.74 6.85
N ILE A 126 15.82 -27.18 8.05
CA ILE A 126 15.33 -25.82 8.29
C ILE A 126 16.34 -25.04 9.14
N ILE A 127 16.51 -23.76 8.81
CA ILE A 127 17.30 -22.81 9.59
C ILE A 127 16.43 -21.59 9.84
N ILE A 128 16.17 -21.28 11.11
CA ILE A 128 15.48 -20.03 11.50
C ILE A 128 16.55 -18.96 11.72
N GLN A 129 16.51 -17.86 10.99
CA GLN A 129 17.44 -16.74 11.12
C GLN A 129 16.69 -15.50 11.59
N VAL A 130 16.91 -15.11 12.84
CA VAL A 130 16.40 -13.87 13.42
C VAL A 130 17.44 -12.78 13.20
N LEU A 131 17.05 -11.74 12.46
CA LEU A 131 17.90 -10.61 12.10
C LEU A 131 17.48 -9.40 12.95
N ASP A 132 18.16 -9.17 14.07
CA ASP A 132 17.75 -8.13 15.04
C ASP A 132 18.58 -6.84 14.92
N ASP A 133 17.91 -5.79 14.43
CA ASP A 133 18.41 -4.43 14.31
C ASP A 133 18.03 -3.53 15.51
N SER A 134 17.42 -4.10 16.57
CA SER A 134 16.89 -3.35 17.71
C SER A 134 17.97 -2.47 18.37
N THR A 135 17.59 -1.23 18.66
CA THR A 135 18.43 -0.27 19.40
C THR A 135 18.09 -0.20 20.88
N ASP A 136 16.90 -0.67 21.27
CA ASP A 136 16.53 -0.79 22.67
C ASP A 136 17.25 -2.01 23.28
N PRO A 137 18.14 -1.82 24.28
CA PRO A 137 18.90 -2.92 24.87
C PRO A 137 18.02 -3.97 25.56
N ILE A 138 16.87 -3.57 26.12
CA ILE A 138 15.97 -4.47 26.84
C ILE A 138 15.25 -5.37 25.84
N ILE A 139 14.76 -4.79 24.74
CA ILE A 139 14.10 -5.55 23.67
C ILE A 139 15.11 -6.50 23.02
N LYS A 140 16.30 -6.00 22.67
CA LYS A 140 17.38 -6.80 22.07
C LYS A 140 17.75 -8.01 22.94
N ALA A 141 17.94 -7.80 24.25
CA ALA A 141 18.21 -8.89 25.19
C ALA A 141 17.05 -9.90 25.26
N SER A 142 15.80 -9.42 25.20
CA SER A 142 14.62 -10.29 25.24
C SER A 142 14.50 -11.19 24.01
N VAL A 143 14.78 -10.65 22.82
CA VAL A 143 14.81 -11.40 21.56
C VAL A 143 15.91 -12.47 21.59
N GLU A 144 17.11 -12.12 22.06
CA GLU A 144 18.22 -13.04 22.20
C GLU A 144 17.91 -14.20 23.17
N ILE A 145 17.28 -13.89 24.32
CA ILE A 145 16.86 -14.91 25.30
C ILE A 145 15.84 -15.87 24.69
N GLU A 146 14.85 -15.37 23.94
CA GLU A 146 13.85 -16.23 23.29
C GLU A 146 14.52 -17.13 22.22
N CYS A 147 15.46 -16.59 21.44
CA CYS A 147 16.21 -17.40 20.48
C CYS A 147 17.02 -18.51 21.17
N ARG A 148 17.71 -18.19 22.28
CA ARG A 148 18.46 -19.18 23.08
C ARG A 148 17.57 -20.26 23.67
N LYS A 149 16.36 -19.90 24.10
CA LYS A 149 15.37 -20.87 24.60
C LYS A 149 14.97 -21.88 23.53
N TRP A 150 14.69 -21.43 22.30
CA TRP A 150 14.40 -22.34 21.17
C TRP A 150 15.61 -23.17 20.74
N ALA A 151 16.81 -22.58 20.73
CA ALA A 151 18.04 -23.33 20.49
C ALA A 151 18.25 -24.45 21.53
N GLY A 152 17.98 -24.17 22.81
CA GLY A 152 18.02 -25.16 23.90
C GLY A 152 17.00 -26.29 23.77
N GLN A 153 15.95 -26.11 22.95
CA GLN A 153 14.97 -27.15 22.61
C GLN A 153 15.37 -27.95 21.34
N GLY A 154 16.56 -27.69 20.79
CA GLY A 154 17.06 -28.38 19.59
C GLY A 154 16.60 -27.77 18.26
N VAL A 155 15.97 -26.59 18.27
CA VAL A 155 15.64 -25.87 17.03
C VAL A 155 16.89 -25.24 16.46
N ASN A 156 17.10 -25.41 15.15
CA ASN A 156 18.20 -24.77 14.43
C ASN A 156 17.90 -23.28 14.18
N ILE A 157 18.10 -22.46 15.21
CA ILE A 157 17.86 -21.02 15.20
C ILE A 157 19.17 -20.25 15.35
N MET A 158 19.36 -19.25 14.48
CA MET A 158 20.49 -18.33 14.44
C MET A 158 20.00 -16.94 14.79
N TYR A 159 20.60 -16.34 15.82
CA TYR A 159 20.36 -14.96 16.20
C TYR A 159 21.52 -14.10 15.71
N GLU A 160 21.22 -13.21 14.76
CA GLU A 160 22.23 -12.39 14.09
C GLU A 160 21.93 -10.91 14.32
N THR A 161 22.99 -10.13 14.56
CA THR A 161 22.89 -8.69 14.75
C THR A 161 23.97 -7.99 13.92
N ARG A 162 23.79 -6.69 13.68
CA ARG A 162 24.77 -5.87 12.95
C ARG A 162 25.00 -4.53 13.65
N ASP A 163 26.17 -3.96 13.43
CA ASP A 163 26.61 -2.73 14.10
C ASP A 163 26.07 -1.44 13.46
N ASN A 164 25.46 -1.55 12.28
CA ASN A 164 24.90 -0.41 11.56
C ASN A 164 23.52 -0.75 10.99
N ARG A 165 22.67 0.27 10.89
CA ARG A 165 21.30 0.13 10.38
C ARG A 165 21.14 0.64 8.95
N ASN A 166 22.22 0.62 8.17
CA ASN A 166 22.19 1.10 6.78
C ASN A 166 21.25 0.22 5.96
N GLY A 167 20.36 0.85 5.19
CA GLY A 167 19.38 0.15 4.37
C GLY A 167 18.26 -0.56 5.13
N TYR A 168 18.11 -0.34 6.44
CA TYR A 168 17.01 -0.87 7.26
C TYR A 168 16.80 -2.39 7.02
N LYS A 169 15.55 -2.84 6.84
CA LYS A 169 15.18 -4.24 6.57
C LYS A 169 15.95 -4.83 5.38
N ALA A 170 16.09 -4.08 4.28
CA ALA A 170 16.83 -4.54 3.10
C ALA A 170 18.30 -4.83 3.41
N GLY A 171 18.93 -3.97 4.22
CA GLY A 171 20.29 -4.17 4.69
C GLY A 171 20.43 -5.38 5.62
N ALA A 172 19.49 -5.56 6.55
CA ALA A 172 19.48 -6.71 7.45
C ALA A 172 19.34 -8.02 6.65
N LEU A 173 18.37 -8.12 5.73
CA LEU A 173 18.20 -9.28 4.85
C LEU A 173 19.44 -9.53 3.99
N LYS A 174 20.07 -8.47 3.47
CA LYS A 174 21.29 -8.57 2.67
C LYS A 174 22.47 -9.14 3.46
N GLU A 175 22.72 -8.66 4.68
CA GLU A 175 23.78 -9.19 5.55
C GLU A 175 23.45 -10.63 5.98
N GLY A 176 22.18 -10.90 6.33
CA GLY A 176 21.69 -12.24 6.68
C GLY A 176 22.00 -13.29 5.60
N MET A 177 21.87 -12.91 4.32
CA MET A 177 22.18 -13.80 3.18
C MET A 177 23.68 -14.10 3.00
N LYS A 178 24.60 -13.38 3.68
CA LYS A 178 26.05 -13.60 3.56
C LYS A 178 26.60 -14.66 4.51
N HIS A 179 25.82 -15.08 5.50
CA HIS A 179 26.29 -16.08 6.46
C HIS A 179 26.60 -17.41 5.75
N PRO A 180 27.70 -18.10 6.11
CA PRO A 180 28.13 -19.31 5.40
C PRO A 180 27.05 -20.40 5.33
N TYR A 181 26.27 -20.56 6.40
CA TYR A 181 25.19 -21.54 6.47
C TYR A 181 24.01 -21.24 5.53
N VAL A 182 23.90 -20.04 4.96
CA VAL A 182 22.84 -19.71 3.99
C VAL A 182 23.17 -20.25 2.60
N SER A 183 24.45 -20.46 2.28
CA SER A 183 24.88 -20.94 0.96
C SER A 183 24.33 -22.34 0.60
N GLN A 184 23.95 -23.12 1.61
CA GLN A 184 23.34 -24.45 1.44
C GLN A 184 21.81 -24.42 1.30
N CYS A 185 21.16 -23.26 1.48
CA CYS A 185 19.71 -23.14 1.48
C CYS A 185 19.17 -22.97 0.05
N ASP A 186 18.30 -23.88 -0.38
CA ASP A 186 17.65 -23.84 -1.70
C ASP A 186 16.54 -22.78 -1.77
N TYR A 187 15.88 -22.55 -0.63
CA TYR A 187 14.73 -21.67 -0.49
C TYR A 187 14.84 -20.73 0.72
N VAL A 188 14.26 -19.55 0.60
CA VAL A 188 14.22 -18.52 1.64
C VAL A 188 12.78 -18.08 1.88
N ALA A 189 12.22 -18.42 3.03
CA ALA A 189 10.95 -17.90 3.53
C ALA A 189 11.18 -16.64 4.36
N ILE A 190 10.33 -15.63 4.21
CA ILE A 190 10.48 -14.34 4.89
C ILE A 190 9.20 -14.03 5.64
N PHE A 191 9.33 -13.71 6.93
CA PHE A 191 8.24 -13.29 7.79
C PHE A 191 8.60 -12.04 8.57
N ASP A 192 7.80 -10.99 8.46
CA ASP A 192 7.91 -9.84 9.36
C ASP A 192 7.59 -10.25 10.82
N ALA A 193 8.08 -9.47 11.77
CA ALA A 193 8.00 -9.79 13.20
C ALA A 193 6.57 -9.89 13.78
N ASP A 194 5.54 -9.45 13.05
CA ASP A 194 4.12 -9.58 13.43
C ASP A 194 3.39 -10.74 12.73
N PHE A 195 4.10 -11.56 11.93
CA PHE A 195 3.52 -12.67 11.18
C PHE A 195 3.60 -13.98 11.94
N GLN A 196 2.52 -14.76 11.84
CA GLN A 196 2.40 -16.09 12.44
C GLN A 196 2.00 -17.09 11.35
N PRO A 197 2.98 -17.74 10.69
CA PRO A 197 2.67 -18.82 9.75
C PRO A 197 2.09 -20.04 10.48
N GLU A 198 1.16 -20.73 9.81
CA GLU A 198 0.67 -22.03 10.27
C GLU A 198 1.78 -23.10 10.11
N PRO A 199 1.82 -24.14 10.97
CA PRO A 199 2.89 -25.14 10.95
C PRO A 199 3.12 -25.79 9.58
N ASP A 200 2.07 -25.98 8.78
CA ASP A 200 2.17 -26.64 7.48
C ASP A 200 2.51 -25.69 6.32
N PHE A 201 2.79 -24.40 6.59
CA PHE A 201 3.07 -23.39 5.56
C PHE A 201 4.14 -23.83 4.54
N LEU A 202 5.28 -24.36 5.01
CA LEU A 202 6.36 -24.82 4.12
C LEU A 202 5.93 -26.06 3.31
N ARG A 203 5.18 -26.98 3.93
CA ARG A 203 4.65 -28.17 3.24
C ARG A 203 3.66 -27.82 2.14
N GLN A 204 2.93 -26.72 2.29
CA GLN A 204 1.99 -26.26 1.26
C GLN A 204 2.69 -25.44 0.15
N THR A 205 3.76 -24.70 0.47
CA THR A 205 4.40 -23.74 -0.46
C THR A 205 5.62 -24.30 -1.20
N VAL A 206 6.56 -24.94 -0.50
CA VAL A 206 7.83 -25.42 -1.06
C VAL A 206 7.66 -26.43 -2.20
N PRO A 207 6.70 -27.38 -2.19
CA PRO A 207 6.55 -28.33 -3.28
C PRO A 207 6.30 -27.69 -4.64
N TYR A 208 5.60 -26.54 -4.69
CA TYR A 208 5.46 -25.80 -5.95
C TYR A 208 6.80 -25.37 -6.52
N LEU A 209 7.73 -24.90 -5.68
CA LEU A 209 9.05 -24.50 -6.13
C LEU A 209 9.88 -25.72 -6.54
N VAL A 210 9.84 -26.82 -5.78
CA VAL A 210 10.60 -28.04 -6.12
C VAL A 210 10.20 -28.60 -7.48
N HIS A 211 8.90 -28.72 -7.73
CA HIS A 211 8.39 -29.36 -8.96
C HIS A 211 8.37 -28.42 -10.18
N ASN A 212 8.61 -27.12 -10.01
CA ASN A 212 8.52 -26.13 -11.07
C ASN A 212 9.76 -25.22 -11.08
N PRO A 213 10.83 -25.58 -11.81
CA PRO A 213 12.11 -24.85 -11.83
C PRO A 213 12.01 -23.39 -12.24
N GLN A 214 11.00 -23.02 -13.03
CA GLN A 214 10.73 -21.65 -13.49
C GLN A 214 10.12 -20.73 -12.42
N LEU A 215 9.60 -21.29 -11.32
CA LEU A 215 9.05 -20.49 -10.23
C LEU A 215 10.19 -19.95 -9.35
N GLY A 216 10.19 -18.63 -9.17
CA GLY A 216 11.13 -17.92 -8.31
C GLY A 216 10.53 -17.51 -6.96
N LEU A 217 9.21 -17.33 -6.91
CA LEU A 217 8.48 -16.90 -5.70
C LEU A 217 7.12 -17.61 -5.62
N VAL A 218 6.80 -18.08 -4.42
CA VAL A 218 5.44 -18.44 -4.00
C VAL A 218 5.01 -17.49 -2.88
N GLN A 219 3.91 -16.77 -3.08
CA GLN A 219 3.35 -15.81 -2.11
C GLN A 219 2.03 -16.34 -1.56
N ALA A 220 1.88 -16.36 -0.24
CA ALA A 220 0.61 -16.62 0.43
C ALA A 220 -0.18 -15.33 0.68
N SER A 221 -1.48 -15.49 0.93
CA SER A 221 -2.35 -14.40 1.39
C SER A 221 -2.10 -14.07 2.86
N MET A 222 -2.55 -12.89 3.28
CA MET A 222 -2.55 -12.48 4.68
C MET A 222 -3.95 -12.56 5.28
N GLU A 223 -4.02 -12.79 6.58
CA GLU A 223 -5.26 -12.74 7.37
C GLU A 223 -5.09 -11.81 8.57
N PHE A 224 -5.99 -10.85 8.71
CA PHE A 224 -5.86 -9.76 9.67
C PHE A 224 -6.60 -10.08 10.97
N VAL A 225 -5.84 -10.27 12.06
CA VAL A 225 -6.40 -10.68 13.35
C VAL A 225 -7.23 -9.58 14.03
N ASN A 226 -7.00 -8.31 13.68
CA ASN A 226 -7.66 -7.14 14.27
C ASN A 226 -8.56 -6.36 13.28
N SER A 227 -9.01 -7.00 12.20
CA SER A 227 -9.93 -6.40 11.21
C SER A 227 -11.27 -5.93 11.80
N ASN A 228 -11.64 -6.45 12.98
CA ASN A 228 -12.87 -6.10 13.68
C ASN A 228 -12.68 -5.09 14.82
N GLU A 229 -11.46 -4.59 15.03
CA GLU A 229 -11.12 -3.70 16.17
C GLU A 229 -11.78 -2.32 16.04
N CYS A 230 -11.78 -1.71 14.84
CA CYS A 230 -12.50 -0.48 14.57
C CYS A 230 -12.83 -0.33 13.07
N LEU A 231 -13.48 0.78 12.73
CA LEU A 231 -13.80 1.11 11.34
C LEU A 231 -12.54 1.31 10.48
N LEU A 232 -11.46 1.87 11.03
CA LEU A 232 -10.19 2.04 10.32
C LEU A 232 -9.58 0.70 9.93
N THR A 233 -9.50 -0.27 10.84
CA THR A 233 -8.97 -1.60 10.52
C THR A 233 -9.89 -2.36 9.57
N ARG A 234 -11.21 -2.12 9.63
CA ARG A 234 -12.15 -2.66 8.65
C ARG A 234 -11.97 -2.08 7.24
N MET A 235 -11.75 -0.78 7.12
CA MET A 235 -11.46 -0.14 5.83
C MET A 235 -10.14 -0.62 5.24
N GLN A 236 -9.11 -0.79 6.09
CA GLN A 236 -7.82 -1.35 5.66
C GLN A 236 -7.95 -2.78 5.13
N GLU A 237 -8.73 -3.63 5.79
CA GLU A 237 -9.02 -4.97 5.29
C GLU A 237 -9.66 -4.92 3.90
N MET A 238 -10.62 -4.02 3.67
CA MET A 238 -11.24 -3.87 2.33
C MET A 238 -10.18 -3.54 1.26
N SER A 239 -9.30 -2.59 1.52
CA SER A 239 -8.25 -2.18 0.57
C SER A 239 -7.19 -3.26 0.34
N LEU A 240 -6.80 -4.00 1.39
CA LEU A 240 -5.80 -5.06 1.28
C LEU A 240 -6.35 -6.35 0.69
N ASN A 241 -7.58 -6.73 0.99
CA ASN A 241 -8.23 -7.87 0.34
C ASN A 241 -8.46 -7.61 -1.15
N TYR A 242 -8.72 -6.35 -1.56
CA TYR A 242 -8.69 -5.97 -2.97
C TYR A 242 -7.31 -6.25 -3.58
N HIS A 243 -6.23 -5.82 -2.93
CA HIS A 243 -4.87 -6.07 -3.41
C HIS A 243 -4.58 -7.58 -3.58
N PHE A 244 -4.93 -8.39 -2.58
CA PHE A 244 -4.69 -9.84 -2.61
C PHE A 244 -5.60 -10.60 -3.58
N THR A 245 -6.90 -10.37 -3.50
CA THR A 245 -7.90 -11.15 -4.28
C THR A 245 -7.94 -10.73 -5.74
N VAL A 246 -7.61 -9.46 -6.04
CA VAL A 246 -7.67 -8.91 -7.38
C VAL A 246 -6.26 -8.75 -7.94
N GLU A 247 -5.44 -7.85 -7.39
CA GLU A 247 -4.17 -7.49 -8.04
C GLU A 247 -3.17 -8.64 -8.08
N GLN A 248 -3.01 -9.40 -6.99
CA GLN A 248 -2.06 -10.52 -6.94
C GLN A 248 -2.56 -11.74 -7.73
N GLU A 249 -3.83 -12.09 -7.62
CA GLU A 249 -4.43 -13.20 -8.36
C GLU A 249 -4.40 -12.95 -9.89
N VAL A 250 -4.82 -11.76 -10.33
CA VAL A 250 -4.77 -11.37 -11.75
C VAL A 250 -3.32 -11.32 -12.25
N GLY A 251 -2.41 -10.75 -11.45
CA GLY A 251 -0.98 -10.70 -11.76
C GLY A 251 -0.35 -12.10 -11.93
N SER A 252 -0.60 -13.00 -10.98
CA SER A 252 -0.07 -14.35 -11.00
C SER A 252 -0.65 -15.20 -12.13
N SER A 253 -1.95 -15.07 -12.41
CA SER A 253 -2.63 -15.85 -13.46
C SER A 253 -2.26 -15.40 -14.88
N THR A 254 -2.13 -14.09 -15.11
CA THR A 254 -1.97 -13.53 -16.47
C THR A 254 -0.52 -13.28 -16.83
N TYR A 255 0.26 -12.73 -15.91
CA TYR A 255 1.62 -12.26 -16.19
C TYR A 255 2.70 -13.15 -15.55
N ALA A 256 2.29 -14.04 -14.64
CA ALA A 256 3.16 -14.73 -13.70
C ALA A 256 4.05 -13.74 -12.93
N PHE A 257 3.50 -12.56 -12.60
CA PHE A 257 4.19 -11.47 -11.93
C PHE A 257 3.22 -10.66 -11.06
N PHE A 258 3.68 -10.30 -9.87
CA PHE A 258 3.08 -9.35 -8.94
C PHE A 258 4.18 -8.85 -8.00
N SER A 259 3.94 -7.78 -7.24
CA SER A 259 4.89 -7.32 -6.23
C SER A 259 4.97 -8.33 -5.08
N PHE A 260 6.18 -8.72 -4.67
CA PHE A 260 6.36 -9.38 -3.38
C PHE A 260 5.89 -8.43 -2.27
N ASN A 261 5.19 -8.96 -1.26
CA ASN A 261 4.62 -8.18 -0.16
C ASN A 261 5.63 -7.91 0.97
N GLY A 262 6.88 -8.35 0.80
CA GLY A 262 7.93 -8.24 1.81
C GLY A 262 7.90 -9.32 2.89
N THR A 263 6.89 -10.20 2.89
CA THR A 263 6.64 -11.21 3.92
C THR A 263 5.67 -12.29 3.39
N ALA A 264 5.50 -13.37 4.14
CA ALA A 264 4.59 -14.48 3.84
C ALA A 264 4.81 -15.10 2.44
N GLY A 265 6.07 -15.17 2.00
CA GLY A 265 6.43 -15.79 0.74
C GLY A 265 7.74 -16.55 0.82
N VAL A 266 7.87 -17.53 -0.06
CA VAL A 266 9.04 -18.40 -0.20
C VAL A 266 9.69 -18.11 -1.54
N TRP A 267 10.94 -17.68 -1.48
CA TRP A 267 11.79 -17.43 -2.63
C TRP A 267 12.68 -18.63 -2.92
N ARG A 268 12.97 -18.86 -4.20
CA ARG A 268 14.13 -19.67 -4.60
C ARG A 268 15.40 -18.84 -4.40
N SER A 269 16.39 -19.39 -3.71
CA SER A 269 17.66 -18.69 -3.45
C SER A 269 18.34 -18.23 -4.75
N ALA A 270 18.37 -19.08 -5.77
CA ALA A 270 18.87 -18.73 -7.10
C ALA A 270 18.19 -17.48 -7.70
N ALA A 271 16.87 -17.33 -7.53
CA ALA A 271 16.15 -16.15 -8.03
C ALA A 271 16.57 -14.87 -7.30
N ILE A 272 16.84 -14.94 -5.99
CA ILE A 272 17.39 -13.82 -5.22
C ILE A 272 18.78 -13.46 -5.74
N HIS A 273 19.67 -14.44 -5.90
CA HIS A 273 21.05 -14.23 -6.34
C HIS A 273 21.14 -13.67 -7.76
N GLU A 274 20.41 -14.25 -8.72
CA GLU A 274 20.40 -13.79 -10.12
C GLU A 274 19.81 -12.40 -10.29
N ALA A 275 18.86 -12.02 -9.43
CA ALA A 275 18.32 -10.67 -9.40
C ALA A 275 19.33 -9.66 -8.83
N GLY A 276 20.42 -10.11 -8.18
CA GLY A 276 21.42 -9.25 -7.54
C GLY A 276 21.18 -9.01 -6.06
N GLY A 277 20.40 -9.87 -5.39
CA GLY A 277 20.12 -9.83 -3.96
C GLY A 277 19.18 -8.70 -3.53
N TRP A 278 19.14 -8.47 -2.21
CA TRP A 278 18.41 -7.35 -1.60
C TRP A 278 19.12 -6.02 -1.87
N GLN A 279 18.36 -5.01 -2.30
CA GLN A 279 18.87 -3.66 -2.54
C GLN A 279 18.10 -2.64 -1.72
N ASP A 280 18.83 -1.70 -1.13
CA ASP A 280 18.34 -0.67 -0.21
C ASP A 280 18.15 0.71 -0.86
N ARG A 281 18.11 0.74 -2.20
CA ARG A 281 17.98 1.99 -2.99
C ARG A 281 16.64 2.72 -2.79
N THR A 282 15.63 2.03 -2.27
CA THR A 282 14.27 2.51 -2.00
C THR A 282 13.70 1.83 -0.74
N THR A 283 12.61 2.36 -0.19
CA THR A 283 11.89 1.82 0.98
C THR A 283 11.01 0.58 0.67
N VAL A 284 11.09 0.06 -0.56
CA VAL A 284 10.33 -1.09 -1.08
C VAL A 284 11.29 -2.10 -1.72
N GLU A 285 12.21 -2.63 -0.91
CA GLU A 285 13.21 -3.62 -1.34
C GLU A 285 12.59 -4.91 -1.89
N ASP A 286 11.39 -5.23 -1.40
CA ASP A 286 10.56 -6.36 -1.78
C ASP A 286 10.06 -6.25 -3.23
N MET A 287 9.46 -5.11 -3.58
CA MET A 287 9.00 -4.80 -4.93
C MET A 287 10.19 -4.69 -5.88
N ASP A 288 11.29 -4.10 -5.43
CA ASP A 288 12.51 -3.97 -6.21
C ASP A 288 13.07 -5.34 -6.63
N LEU A 289 13.19 -6.27 -5.67
CA LEU A 289 13.61 -7.65 -5.93
C LEU A 289 12.63 -8.35 -6.87
N ALA A 290 11.32 -8.20 -6.65
CA ALA A 290 10.28 -8.78 -7.49
C ALA A 290 10.38 -8.33 -8.96
N VAL A 291 10.56 -7.03 -9.20
CA VAL A 291 10.73 -6.51 -10.57
C VAL A 291 12.01 -7.04 -11.20
N ARG A 292 13.15 -7.00 -10.48
CA ARG A 292 14.42 -7.50 -11.01
C ARG A 292 14.38 -8.99 -11.33
N ALA A 293 13.84 -9.82 -10.45
CA ALA A 293 13.68 -11.26 -10.69
C ALA A 293 12.75 -11.53 -11.87
N CYS A 294 11.65 -10.78 -12.01
CA CYS A 294 10.77 -10.86 -13.17
C CYS A 294 11.49 -10.53 -14.49
N LEU A 295 12.32 -9.48 -14.51
CA LEU A 295 13.15 -9.13 -15.68
C LEU A 295 14.17 -10.21 -16.05
N LYS A 296 14.58 -11.06 -15.09
CA LYS A 296 15.41 -12.25 -15.32
C LYS A 296 14.61 -13.46 -15.82
N GLY A 297 13.29 -13.36 -15.92
CA GLY A 297 12.41 -14.41 -16.45
C GLY A 297 11.78 -15.31 -15.38
N TRP A 298 12.03 -15.05 -14.09
CA TRP A 298 11.40 -15.79 -13.00
C TRP A 298 9.89 -15.57 -12.96
N ARG A 299 9.14 -16.63 -12.62
CA ARG A 299 7.68 -16.61 -12.52
C ARG A 299 7.23 -16.67 -11.08
N PHE A 300 6.14 -15.96 -10.77
CA PHE A 300 5.59 -15.88 -9.42
C PHE A 300 4.22 -16.52 -9.33
N LEU A 301 4.02 -17.29 -8.26
CA LEU A 301 2.76 -17.95 -7.94
C LEU A 301 2.15 -17.33 -6.69
N TYR A 302 0.90 -16.91 -6.78
CA TYR A 302 0.10 -16.47 -5.64
C TYR A 302 -0.86 -17.58 -5.21
N LEU A 303 -0.94 -17.85 -3.90
CA LEU A 303 -1.76 -18.88 -3.29
C LEU A 303 -2.76 -18.24 -2.32
N SER A 304 -3.98 -17.97 -2.79
CA SER A 304 -5.04 -17.34 -1.97
C SER A 304 -5.59 -18.24 -0.85
N SER A 305 -5.38 -19.57 -0.95
CA SER A 305 -5.85 -20.55 0.03
C SER A 305 -5.03 -20.58 1.31
N ILE A 306 -3.75 -20.20 1.22
CA ILE A 306 -2.83 -20.16 2.35
C ILE A 306 -2.90 -18.77 2.95
N LYS A 307 -3.18 -18.69 4.25
CA LYS A 307 -3.32 -17.44 4.98
C LYS A 307 -2.32 -17.39 6.11
N VAL A 308 -1.56 -16.29 6.18
CA VAL A 308 -0.63 -16.02 7.29
C VAL A 308 -1.19 -14.88 8.12
N LYS A 309 -1.32 -15.11 9.43
CA LYS A 309 -1.92 -14.14 10.35
C LYS A 309 -0.99 -12.95 10.55
N ASN A 310 -1.54 -11.74 10.55
CA ASN A 310 -0.82 -10.49 10.83
C ASN A 310 -1.71 -9.41 11.46
N GLU A 311 -1.10 -8.30 11.90
CA GLU A 311 -1.79 -7.17 12.56
C GLU A 311 -1.81 -5.90 11.69
N LEU A 312 -3.00 -5.32 11.53
CA LEU A 312 -3.21 -4.02 10.88
C LEU A 312 -2.87 -2.87 11.83
N PRO A 313 -2.32 -1.75 11.34
CA PRO A 313 -2.18 -0.52 12.12
C PRO A 313 -3.53 -0.04 12.67
N SER A 314 -3.68 -0.01 13.99
CA SER A 314 -4.96 0.39 14.62
C SER A 314 -5.11 1.90 14.85
N THR A 315 -4.05 2.69 14.62
CA THR A 315 -4.06 4.16 14.72
C THR A 315 -3.88 4.82 13.36
N LEU A 316 -4.56 5.96 13.15
CA LEU A 316 -4.42 6.72 11.89
C LEU A 316 -2.99 7.18 11.64
N LYS A 317 -2.24 7.55 12.69
CA LYS A 317 -0.83 7.96 12.58
C LYS A 317 0.03 6.83 12.01
N ALA A 318 -0.07 5.62 12.59
CA ALA A 318 0.66 4.45 12.12
C ALA A 318 0.26 4.08 10.68
N TYR A 319 -1.04 4.11 10.37
CA TYR A 319 -1.55 3.87 9.03
C TYR A 319 -1.00 4.88 8.01
N ARG A 320 -0.99 6.18 8.31
CA ARG A 320 -0.45 7.23 7.42
C ARG A 320 1.04 7.03 7.12
N ILE A 321 1.83 6.66 8.13
CA ILE A 321 3.26 6.37 7.96
C ILE A 321 3.42 5.17 7.02
N GLN A 322 2.66 4.10 7.23
CA GLN A 322 2.69 2.92 6.38
C GLN A 322 2.30 3.26 4.93
N GLN A 323 1.17 3.95 4.73
CA GLN A 323 0.69 4.35 3.40
C GLN A 323 1.66 5.29 2.68
N HIS A 324 2.32 6.19 3.42
CA HIS A 324 3.36 7.05 2.84
C HIS A 324 4.49 6.20 2.24
N ARG A 325 5.04 5.25 2.98
CA ARG A 325 6.11 4.37 2.49
C ARG A 325 5.66 3.55 1.28
N TRP A 326 4.47 2.95 1.37
CA TRP A 326 3.90 2.10 0.32
C TRP A 326 3.49 2.85 -0.95
N THR A 327 3.41 4.18 -0.92
CA THR A 327 3.14 4.99 -2.10
C THR A 327 4.38 5.71 -2.61
N CYS A 328 5.19 6.26 -1.71
CA CYS A 328 6.46 6.94 -2.04
C CYS A 328 7.49 5.97 -2.62
N GLY A 329 7.62 4.79 -2.01
CA GLY A 329 8.57 3.76 -2.41
C GLY A 329 8.39 3.32 -3.87
N PRO A 330 7.20 2.86 -4.29
CA PRO A 330 6.97 2.43 -5.67
C PRO A 330 7.14 3.56 -6.69
N ALA A 331 6.79 4.80 -6.35
CA ALA A 331 6.99 5.96 -7.21
C ALA A 331 8.49 6.25 -7.44
N ASN A 332 9.30 6.21 -6.37
CA ASN A 332 10.75 6.33 -6.43
C ASN A 332 11.39 5.16 -7.21
N LEU A 333 10.90 3.94 -6.95
CA LEU A 333 11.35 2.73 -7.64
C LEU A 333 11.08 2.82 -9.15
N PHE A 334 9.89 3.28 -9.55
CA PHE A 334 9.54 3.44 -10.96
C PHE A 334 10.53 4.34 -11.69
N ARG A 335 10.85 5.51 -11.11
CA ARG A 335 11.83 6.46 -11.65
C ARG A 335 13.19 5.79 -11.88
N LYS A 336 13.65 4.96 -10.95
CA LYS A 336 14.96 4.29 -11.00
C LYS A 336 14.99 3.10 -11.95
N MET A 337 13.88 2.36 -12.03
CA MET A 337 13.78 1.11 -12.78
C MET A 337 13.35 1.29 -14.24
N ILE A 338 12.70 2.40 -14.61
CA ILE A 338 12.12 2.55 -15.95
C ILE A 338 13.14 2.32 -17.07
N MET A 339 14.36 2.85 -16.92
CA MET A 339 15.41 2.68 -17.92
C MET A 339 15.95 1.24 -17.94
N GLU A 340 16.05 0.59 -16.79
CA GLU A 340 16.50 -0.80 -16.67
C GLU A 340 15.48 -1.77 -17.31
N ILE A 341 14.18 -1.52 -17.09
CA ILE A 341 13.09 -2.29 -17.71
C ILE A 341 13.12 -2.14 -19.23
N LEU A 342 13.28 -0.91 -19.75
CA LEU A 342 13.30 -0.65 -21.19
C LEU A 342 14.50 -1.35 -21.88
N ARG A 343 15.70 -1.27 -21.28
CA ARG A 343 16.94 -1.83 -21.83
C ARG A 343 17.04 -3.36 -21.76
N THR A 344 16.18 -4.04 -20.99
CA THR A 344 16.26 -5.50 -20.83
C THR A 344 15.84 -6.23 -22.11
N GLU A 345 16.77 -6.71 -22.93
CA GLU A 345 16.44 -7.34 -24.23
C GLU A 345 15.72 -8.70 -24.12
N LYS A 346 16.05 -9.49 -23.09
CA LYS A 346 15.57 -10.87 -22.91
C LYS A 346 14.13 -10.99 -22.38
N PHE A 347 13.38 -9.89 -22.28
CA PHE A 347 12.06 -9.86 -21.67
C PHE A 347 10.98 -9.42 -22.66
N ALA A 348 9.89 -10.21 -22.77
CA ALA A 348 8.84 -10.00 -23.75
C ALA A 348 8.23 -8.59 -23.68
N LEU A 349 8.06 -7.95 -24.84
CA LEU A 349 7.62 -6.54 -24.93
C LEU A 349 6.29 -6.29 -24.19
N TRP A 350 5.32 -7.19 -24.32
CA TRP A 350 4.02 -7.05 -23.65
C TRP A 350 4.15 -7.07 -22.11
N LYS A 351 5.09 -7.84 -21.55
CA LYS A 351 5.35 -7.84 -20.11
C LYS A 351 6.03 -6.54 -19.67
N LYS A 352 6.93 -5.97 -20.49
CA LYS A 352 7.49 -4.63 -20.23
C LYS A 352 6.38 -3.57 -20.18
N ILE A 353 5.49 -3.60 -21.17
CA ILE A 353 4.33 -2.70 -21.22
C ILE A 353 3.48 -2.90 -19.97
N HIS A 354 3.17 -4.13 -19.58
CA HIS A 354 2.43 -4.40 -18.35
C HIS A 354 3.12 -3.79 -17.10
N VAL A 355 4.42 -4.03 -16.92
CA VAL A 355 5.16 -3.54 -15.74
C VAL A 355 5.20 -2.00 -15.72
N ILE A 356 5.49 -1.36 -16.86
CA ILE A 356 5.59 0.11 -16.94
C ILE A 356 4.21 0.76 -16.85
N TYR A 357 3.29 0.37 -17.73
CA TYR A 357 1.99 1.01 -17.89
C TYR A 357 0.99 0.58 -16.81
N SER A 358 0.67 -0.70 -16.73
CA SER A 358 -0.38 -1.19 -15.79
C SER A 358 0.11 -1.16 -14.35
N PHE A 359 1.27 -1.77 -14.07
CA PHE A 359 1.76 -1.96 -12.70
C PHE A 359 2.25 -0.66 -12.08
N PHE A 360 3.21 0.05 -12.67
CA PHE A 360 3.72 1.29 -12.08
C PHE A 360 2.86 2.51 -12.40
N TRP A 361 2.63 2.80 -13.69
CA TRP A 361 2.03 4.07 -14.09
C TRP A 361 0.57 4.20 -13.67
N VAL A 362 -0.29 3.27 -14.09
CA VAL A 362 -1.73 3.34 -13.79
C VAL A 362 -2.01 3.04 -12.31
N ARG A 363 -1.56 1.88 -11.81
CA ARG A 363 -1.91 1.41 -10.46
C ARG A 363 -1.19 2.13 -9.32
N LYS A 364 0.10 2.47 -9.45
CA LYS A 364 0.87 3.11 -8.34
C LYS A 364 0.93 4.64 -8.43
N ILE A 365 0.79 5.23 -9.62
CA ILE A 365 0.89 6.69 -9.81
C ILE A 365 -0.49 7.30 -10.11
N ILE A 366 -1.09 6.99 -11.25
CA ILE A 366 -2.32 7.64 -11.71
C ILE A 366 -3.45 7.44 -10.70
N ALA A 367 -3.64 6.23 -10.18
CA ALA A 367 -4.73 5.89 -9.27
C ALA A 367 -4.84 6.88 -8.09
N HIS A 368 -3.71 7.30 -7.50
CA HIS A 368 -3.73 8.22 -6.37
C HIS A 368 -3.67 9.69 -6.80
N VAL A 369 -2.94 10.02 -7.87
CA VAL A 369 -2.83 11.40 -8.38
C VAL A 369 -4.17 11.89 -8.92
N VAL A 370 -4.86 11.08 -9.73
CA VAL A 370 -6.16 11.47 -10.30
C VAL A 370 -7.23 11.59 -9.22
N THR A 371 -7.23 10.68 -8.24
CA THR A 371 -8.17 10.71 -7.11
C THR A 371 -8.05 12.02 -6.33
N PHE A 372 -6.83 12.49 -6.04
CA PHE A 372 -6.66 13.74 -5.33
C PHE A 372 -6.79 14.97 -6.25
N ILE A 373 -5.93 15.08 -7.27
CA ILE A 373 -5.83 16.29 -8.08
C ILE A 373 -7.12 16.55 -8.87
N PHE A 374 -7.71 15.52 -9.46
CA PHE A 374 -8.91 15.72 -10.27
C PHE A 374 -10.17 15.76 -9.41
N TYR A 375 -10.44 14.73 -8.61
CA TYR A 375 -11.73 14.59 -7.92
C TYR A 375 -11.88 15.42 -6.64
N VAL A 376 -10.76 15.79 -5.98
CA VAL A 376 -10.77 16.60 -4.76
C VAL A 376 -10.43 18.06 -5.03
N VAL A 377 -9.62 18.37 -6.06
CA VAL A 377 -9.17 19.75 -6.32
C VAL A 377 -9.78 20.35 -7.59
N VAL A 378 -9.47 19.82 -8.77
CA VAL A 378 -9.87 20.46 -10.04
C VAL A 378 -11.39 20.45 -10.21
N LEU A 379 -12.03 19.31 -10.01
CA LEU A 379 -13.46 19.16 -10.25
C LEU A 379 -14.31 20.03 -9.31
N PRO A 380 -14.09 20.05 -7.98
CA PRO A 380 -14.78 21.00 -7.10
C PRO A 380 -14.53 22.48 -7.44
N ALA A 381 -13.32 22.84 -7.85
CA ALA A 381 -13.01 24.24 -8.20
C ALA A 381 -13.75 24.75 -9.45
N THR A 382 -14.26 23.86 -10.32
CA THR A 382 -15.06 24.26 -11.48
C THR A 382 -16.35 24.99 -11.10
N VAL A 383 -16.85 24.78 -9.89
CA VAL A 383 -18.03 25.47 -9.34
C VAL A 383 -17.84 27.00 -9.33
N PHE A 384 -16.60 27.49 -9.19
CA PHE A 384 -16.28 28.92 -9.21
C PHE A 384 -16.05 29.49 -10.62
N VAL A 385 -16.02 28.65 -11.66
CA VAL A 385 -15.71 29.04 -13.04
C VAL A 385 -16.81 28.53 -13.98
N PRO A 386 -17.99 29.18 -13.99
CA PRO A 386 -19.16 28.70 -14.72
C PRO A 386 -18.96 28.63 -16.25
N GLU A 387 -17.96 29.32 -16.80
CA GLU A 387 -17.57 29.26 -18.21
C GLU A 387 -16.97 27.90 -18.61
N VAL A 388 -16.53 27.12 -17.62
CA VAL A 388 -15.97 25.79 -17.83
C VAL A 388 -17.08 24.76 -17.71
N GLN A 389 -17.58 24.32 -18.86
CA GLN A 389 -18.56 23.24 -18.92
C GLN A 389 -17.87 21.90 -18.69
N VAL A 390 -18.26 21.23 -17.60
CA VAL A 390 -17.81 19.88 -17.29
C VAL A 390 -18.69 18.86 -18.03
N PRO A 391 -18.13 17.99 -18.88
CA PRO A 391 -18.93 17.00 -19.60
C PRO A 391 -19.58 15.99 -18.64
N THR A 392 -20.92 15.89 -18.68
CA THR A 392 -21.69 14.99 -17.80
C THR A 392 -21.33 13.52 -17.97
N TRP A 393 -21.02 13.09 -19.19
CA TRP A 393 -20.57 11.72 -19.46
C TRP A 393 -19.26 11.41 -18.73
N GLY A 394 -18.36 12.38 -18.63
CA GLY A 394 -17.04 12.22 -18.03
C GLY A 394 -17.10 12.16 -16.50
N THR A 395 -17.99 12.92 -15.87
CA THR A 395 -18.05 12.99 -14.41
C THR A 395 -19.11 12.11 -13.78
N ALA A 396 -20.26 11.93 -14.42
CA ALA A 396 -21.30 11.07 -13.90
C ALA A 396 -21.08 9.61 -14.31
N TYR A 397 -20.85 9.32 -15.60
CA TYR A 397 -20.76 7.93 -16.05
C TYR A 397 -19.45 7.28 -15.63
N ILE A 398 -18.29 7.92 -15.80
CA ILE A 398 -17.01 7.33 -15.35
C ILE A 398 -17.06 7.04 -13.84
N GLN A 399 -17.61 7.95 -13.03
CA GLN A 399 -17.76 7.72 -11.59
C GLN A 399 -18.75 6.61 -11.27
N ALA A 400 -19.91 6.57 -11.93
CA ALA A 400 -20.88 5.49 -11.74
C ALA A 400 -20.27 4.13 -12.13
N TYR A 401 -19.61 4.02 -13.28
CA TYR A 401 -18.93 2.80 -13.69
C TYR A 401 -17.80 2.42 -12.75
N THR A 402 -16.97 3.39 -12.33
CA THR A 402 -15.92 3.15 -11.33
C THR A 402 -16.53 2.63 -10.02
N PHE A 403 -17.62 3.22 -9.55
CA PHE A 403 -18.35 2.77 -8.37
C PHE A 403 -18.83 1.33 -8.52
N TYR A 404 -19.47 0.97 -9.65
CA TYR A 404 -19.97 -0.38 -9.89
C TYR A 404 -18.83 -1.41 -10.00
N VAL A 405 -17.72 -1.05 -10.65
CA VAL A 405 -16.55 -1.92 -10.79
C VAL A 405 -15.87 -2.13 -9.43
N VAL A 406 -15.68 -1.08 -8.65
CA VAL A 406 -15.15 -1.18 -7.29
C VAL A 406 -16.08 -2.02 -6.42
N LEU A 407 -17.40 -1.82 -6.51
CA LEU A 407 -18.39 -2.63 -5.81
C LEU A 407 -18.27 -4.11 -6.16
N PHE A 408 -18.16 -4.42 -7.44
CA PHE A 408 -17.95 -5.77 -7.93
C PHE A 408 -16.65 -6.37 -7.37
N LEU A 409 -15.52 -5.66 -7.48
CA LEU A 409 -14.21 -6.14 -7.03
C LEU A 409 -14.14 -6.34 -5.51
N ILE A 410 -14.73 -5.42 -4.73
CA ILE A 410 -14.82 -5.54 -3.27
C ILE A 410 -15.76 -6.69 -2.87
N ALA A 411 -16.81 -6.97 -3.63
CA ALA A 411 -17.69 -8.12 -3.37
C ALA A 411 -16.96 -9.46 -3.44
N PHE A 412 -15.96 -9.59 -4.32
CA PHE A 412 -15.11 -10.78 -4.38
C PHE A 412 -14.11 -10.87 -3.22
N GLY A 413 -13.53 -9.75 -2.80
CA GLY A 413 -12.51 -9.73 -1.74
C GLY A 413 -13.08 -9.78 -0.33
N THR A 414 -14.07 -8.95 -0.04
CA THR A 414 -14.57 -8.69 1.33
C THR A 414 -16.09 -8.52 1.37
N PRO A 415 -16.89 -9.54 0.99
CA PRO A 415 -18.35 -9.43 0.87
C PRO A 415 -19.03 -8.97 2.16
N ARG A 416 -18.48 -9.33 3.32
CA ARG A 416 -19.00 -8.95 4.65
C ARG A 416 -19.05 -7.43 4.88
N SER A 417 -18.23 -6.65 4.16
CA SER A 417 -18.06 -5.21 4.36
C SER A 417 -18.69 -4.37 3.24
N LEU A 418 -19.51 -4.96 2.37
CA LEU A 418 -20.13 -4.26 1.23
C LEU A 418 -20.98 -3.05 1.64
N HIS A 419 -21.65 -3.13 2.78
CA HIS A 419 -22.45 -2.03 3.32
C HIS A 419 -21.61 -0.78 3.69
N LEU A 420 -20.28 -0.92 3.81
CA LEU A 420 -19.35 0.18 4.11
C LEU A 420 -18.75 0.83 2.87
N ILE A 421 -19.13 0.41 1.66
CA ILE A 421 -18.40 0.83 0.45
C ILE A 421 -18.43 2.35 0.21
N ALA A 422 -19.55 3.02 0.45
CA ALA A 422 -19.66 4.47 0.30
C ALA A 422 -18.70 5.18 1.27
N LEU A 423 -18.65 4.71 2.51
CA LEU A 423 -17.78 5.27 3.54
C LEU A 423 -16.30 4.96 3.26
N TRP A 424 -16.00 3.77 2.74
CA TRP A 424 -14.68 3.39 2.28
C TRP A 424 -14.19 4.29 1.15
N MET A 425 -15.02 4.59 0.14
CA MET A 425 -14.63 5.52 -0.94
C MET A 425 -14.35 6.92 -0.42
N LEU A 426 -15.16 7.44 0.51
CA LEU A 426 -14.91 8.74 1.14
C LEU A 426 -13.59 8.74 1.92
N PHE A 427 -13.31 7.66 2.65
CA PHE A 427 -12.04 7.48 3.38
C PHE A 427 -10.85 7.41 2.42
N GLU A 428 -10.94 6.64 1.34
CA GLU A 428 -9.88 6.53 0.33
C GLU A 428 -9.64 7.87 -0.40
N ASN A 429 -10.69 8.66 -0.65
CA ASN A 429 -10.58 10.02 -1.17
C ASN A 429 -9.85 10.95 -0.19
N ALA A 430 -10.16 10.87 1.11
CA ALA A 430 -9.43 11.65 2.12
C ALA A 430 -7.95 11.25 2.21
N MET A 431 -7.66 9.94 2.15
CA MET A 431 -6.30 9.40 2.14
C MET A 431 -5.54 9.70 0.84
N SER A 432 -6.22 10.03 -0.25
CA SER A 432 -5.60 10.36 -1.53
C SER A 432 -4.66 11.57 -1.44
N LEU A 433 -4.94 12.54 -0.56
CA LEU A 433 -4.04 13.67 -0.28
C LEU A 433 -2.65 13.17 0.16
N HIS A 434 -2.61 12.24 1.12
CA HIS A 434 -1.35 11.70 1.63
C HIS A 434 -0.60 10.89 0.59
N ARG A 435 -1.33 10.08 -0.19
CA ARG A 435 -0.75 9.26 -1.24
C ARG A 435 -0.23 10.11 -2.40
N ALA A 436 -0.98 11.11 -2.86
CA ALA A 436 -0.54 12.04 -3.89
C ALA A 436 0.72 12.81 -3.45
N LYS A 437 0.76 13.33 -2.21
CA LYS A 437 1.97 13.94 -1.64
C LYS A 437 3.16 12.97 -1.64
N ALA A 438 2.94 11.72 -1.21
CA ALA A 438 3.96 10.68 -1.19
C ALA A 438 4.52 10.36 -2.58
N ILE A 439 3.66 10.33 -3.62
CA ILE A 439 4.08 10.12 -5.02
C ILE A 439 5.03 11.21 -5.47
N PHE A 440 4.68 12.48 -5.24
CA PHE A 440 5.55 13.58 -5.65
C PHE A 440 6.90 13.54 -4.92
N ILE A 441 6.89 13.25 -3.62
CA ILE A 441 8.14 13.05 -2.85
C ILE A 441 8.99 11.92 -3.45
N GLY A 442 8.36 10.79 -3.82
CA GLY A 442 9.05 9.64 -4.42
C GLY A 442 9.60 9.93 -5.81
N LEU A 443 8.81 10.54 -6.70
CA LEU A 443 9.19 10.86 -8.09
C LEU A 443 10.27 11.93 -8.19
N PHE A 444 10.31 12.86 -7.24
CA PHE A 444 11.31 13.95 -7.22
C PHE A 444 12.44 13.73 -6.22
N GLU A 445 12.46 12.58 -5.51
CA GLU A 445 13.44 12.25 -4.48
C GLU A 445 13.61 13.36 -3.43
N TRP A 446 12.51 13.99 -3.01
CA TRP A 446 12.54 15.02 -1.97
C TRP A 446 12.90 14.43 -0.58
N ARG A 447 13.26 15.31 0.37
CA ARG A 447 13.58 14.90 1.75
C ARG A 447 12.45 14.01 2.30
N GLY A 448 12.82 12.85 2.84
CA GLY A 448 11.89 11.83 3.34
C GLY A 448 11.65 10.65 2.39
N ALA A 449 12.04 10.72 1.10
CA ALA A 449 11.81 9.64 0.13
C ALA A 449 12.52 8.31 0.47
N LYS A 450 13.53 8.34 1.32
CA LYS A 450 14.29 7.18 1.82
C LYS A 450 14.14 6.96 3.32
N GLU A 451 13.35 7.80 4.00
CA GLU A 451 13.22 7.73 5.45
C GLU A 451 12.29 6.58 5.83
N TRP A 452 12.81 5.66 6.64
CA TRP A 452 12.01 4.57 7.18
C TRP A 452 11.67 4.86 8.64
N VAL A 453 10.38 5.01 8.89
CA VAL A 453 9.82 5.16 10.23
C VAL A 453 9.08 3.87 10.59
N VAL A 454 9.29 3.38 11.82
CA VAL A 454 8.61 2.18 12.34
C VAL A 454 7.11 2.42 12.39
N THR A 455 6.35 1.39 12.05
CA THR A 455 4.90 1.39 12.29
C THR A 455 4.67 0.67 13.61
N GLU A 456 4.25 1.39 14.65
CA GLU A 456 3.95 0.81 15.95
C GLU A 456 2.86 -0.27 15.85
N LYS A 457 3.06 -1.37 16.58
CA LYS A 457 2.15 -2.53 16.68
C LYS A 457 1.61 -2.63 18.10
N LEU A 458 0.37 -3.10 18.25
CA LEU A 458 -0.31 -3.16 19.55
C LEU A 458 -0.28 -4.56 20.18
N GLY A 459 0.17 -5.59 19.43
CA GLY A 459 0.30 -6.95 19.95
C GLY A 459 -1.06 -7.60 20.25
N ASN A 460 -2.12 -7.25 19.51
CA ASN A 460 -3.48 -7.67 19.85
C ASN A 460 -3.69 -9.20 19.81
N ALA A 461 -2.83 -9.96 19.13
CA ALA A 461 -2.82 -11.43 19.19
C ALA A 461 -2.61 -11.98 20.62
N LEU A 462 -1.86 -11.28 21.47
CA LEU A 462 -1.68 -11.63 22.89
C LEU A 462 -2.89 -11.25 23.75
N LYS A 463 -3.58 -10.14 23.43
CA LYS A 463 -4.70 -9.62 24.22
C LYS A 463 -5.96 -10.50 24.17
N ILE A 464 -6.07 -11.44 23.24
CA ILE A 464 -7.14 -12.45 23.22
C ILE A 464 -7.07 -13.37 24.46
N ARG A 465 -5.96 -13.40 25.20
CA ARG A 465 -5.82 -14.19 26.45
C ARG A 465 -5.76 -13.38 27.75
N SER A 466 -5.78 -12.06 27.72
CA SER A 466 -5.73 -11.25 28.94
C SER A 466 -6.43 -9.90 28.78
N ALA A 467 -7.72 -9.86 29.10
CA ALA A 467 -8.48 -8.62 29.26
C ALA A 467 -8.12 -7.97 30.62
N GLY A 468 -7.00 -7.23 30.65
CA GLY A 468 -6.64 -6.33 31.76
C GLY A 468 -6.79 -4.88 31.34
N LYS A 469 -7.61 -4.11 32.07
CA LYS A 469 -7.75 -2.66 31.90
C LYS A 469 -6.55 -1.95 32.52
N GLU A 470 -5.80 -1.15 31.76
CA GLU A 470 -4.85 -0.19 32.30
C GLU A 470 -5.50 1.20 32.52
N PRO A 471 -4.98 2.02 33.45
CA PRO A 471 -5.66 3.19 33.96
C PRO A 471 -5.39 4.46 33.14
N ASN A 472 -6.48 5.18 32.94
CA ASN A 472 -6.67 6.40 32.18
C ASN A 472 -5.90 7.59 32.80
N GLN A 473 -4.89 8.15 32.11
CA GLN A 473 -4.28 9.43 32.47
C GLN A 473 -4.73 10.55 31.53
N SER A 474 -5.65 11.36 32.03
CA SER A 474 -6.20 12.53 31.35
C SER A 474 -5.26 13.75 31.40
N ARG A 475 -5.01 14.39 30.24
CA ARG A 475 -5.19 15.86 30.02
C ARG A 475 -5.01 16.22 28.54
N LEU A 476 -5.89 17.11 28.07
CA LEU A 476 -6.11 17.53 26.68
C LEU A 476 -4.93 18.31 26.08
N ARG A 477 -4.33 17.81 24.99
CA ARG A 477 -3.65 18.63 23.97
C ARG A 477 -4.35 18.47 22.62
N ILE A 478 -5.37 19.29 22.38
CA ILE A 478 -6.16 19.28 21.13
C ILE A 478 -5.29 19.67 19.92
N ARG A 479 -4.27 20.53 20.11
CA ARG A 479 -3.44 21.05 19.01
C ARG A 479 -2.53 20.02 18.34
N GLU A 480 -2.08 18.99 19.04
CA GLU A 480 -1.23 17.92 18.48
C GLU A 480 -2.04 16.88 17.69
N ARG A 481 -3.38 16.98 17.71
CA ARG A 481 -4.33 16.04 17.09
C ARG A 481 -4.83 16.49 15.73
N LEU A 482 -4.78 17.79 15.46
CA LEU A 482 -5.35 18.37 14.26
C LEU A 482 -4.39 18.19 13.08
N HIS A 483 -4.96 17.77 11.95
CA HIS A 483 -4.23 17.73 10.69
C HIS A 483 -4.68 18.89 9.80
N PRO A 484 -3.90 19.99 9.76
CA PRO A 484 -4.37 21.25 9.21
C PRO A 484 -4.58 21.21 7.69
N PHE A 485 -3.85 20.37 6.96
CA PHE A 485 -4.02 20.24 5.50
C PHE A 485 -5.36 19.58 5.16
N GLU A 486 -5.73 18.54 5.88
CA GLU A 486 -6.99 17.82 5.74
C GLU A 486 -8.17 18.72 6.10
N LEU A 487 -8.04 19.49 7.18
CA LEU A 487 -9.04 20.51 7.56
C LEU A 487 -9.14 21.63 6.52
N ALA A 488 -8.03 22.08 5.95
CA ALA A 488 -8.03 23.10 4.90
C ALA A 488 -8.72 22.59 3.62
N VAL A 489 -8.45 21.35 3.21
CA VAL A 489 -9.14 20.70 2.07
C VAL A 489 -10.63 20.51 2.39
N GLY A 490 -10.97 20.10 3.61
CA GLY A 490 -12.37 19.99 4.07
C GLY A 490 -13.11 21.33 4.02
N ALA A 491 -12.49 22.41 4.50
CA ALA A 491 -13.04 23.76 4.42
C ALA A 491 -13.21 24.24 2.98
N TYR A 492 -12.21 23.98 2.12
CA TYR A 492 -12.27 24.28 0.69
C TYR A 492 -13.46 23.57 0.01
N LEU A 493 -13.61 22.26 0.23
CA LEU A 493 -14.73 21.48 -0.31
C LEU A 493 -16.08 21.96 0.21
N PHE A 494 -16.15 22.33 1.49
CA PHE A 494 -17.34 22.90 2.10
C PHE A 494 -17.72 24.23 1.44
N CYS A 495 -16.75 25.12 1.19
CA CYS A 495 -16.97 26.37 0.46
C CYS A 495 -17.47 26.12 -0.98
N CYS A 496 -16.89 25.14 -1.69
CA CYS A 496 -17.39 24.73 -3.00
C CYS A 496 -18.83 24.24 -2.93
N GLY A 497 -19.18 23.42 -1.92
CA GLY A 497 -20.53 22.93 -1.69
C GLY A 497 -21.54 24.06 -1.43
N CYS A 498 -21.19 25.02 -0.57
CA CYS A 498 -22.03 26.19 -0.30
C CYS A 498 -22.25 27.05 -1.56
N TYR A 499 -21.22 27.22 -2.37
CA TYR A 499 -21.35 27.96 -3.63
C TYR A 499 -22.25 27.21 -4.62
N ASP A 500 -22.10 25.90 -4.76
CA ASP A 500 -22.93 25.07 -5.64
C ASP A 500 -24.40 25.04 -5.18
N VAL A 501 -24.68 25.11 -3.87
CA VAL A 501 -26.06 25.29 -3.38
C VAL A 501 -26.65 26.63 -3.81
N ALA A 502 -25.85 27.70 -3.77
CA ALA A 502 -26.33 29.05 -4.05
C ALA A 502 -26.48 29.35 -5.55
N PHE A 503 -25.57 28.83 -6.38
CA PHE A 503 -25.44 29.20 -7.79
C PHE A 503 -25.40 28.01 -8.75
N GLY A 504 -25.25 26.79 -8.22
CA GLY A 504 -25.17 25.57 -9.01
C GLY A 504 -26.52 25.17 -9.59
N LYS A 505 -26.46 24.44 -10.70
CA LYS A 505 -27.65 23.88 -11.39
C LYS A 505 -27.81 22.38 -11.19
N ASN A 506 -26.77 21.72 -10.67
CA ASN A 506 -26.70 20.28 -10.47
C ASN A 506 -26.63 20.00 -8.96
N LEU A 507 -27.11 18.85 -8.50
CA LEU A 507 -27.06 18.45 -7.08
C LEU A 507 -25.63 18.05 -6.63
N TYR A 508 -24.60 18.72 -7.14
CA TYR A 508 -23.20 18.36 -6.95
C TYR A 508 -22.72 18.63 -5.51
N TYR A 509 -23.35 19.59 -4.83
CA TYR A 509 -23.16 19.90 -3.42
C TYR A 509 -23.28 18.68 -2.49
N LEU A 510 -24.12 17.68 -2.80
CA LEU A 510 -24.26 16.48 -1.97
C LEU A 510 -22.95 15.70 -1.89
N TYR A 511 -22.29 15.54 -3.03
CA TYR A 511 -20.98 14.90 -3.11
C TYR A 511 -19.91 15.75 -2.39
N LEU A 512 -19.92 17.07 -2.61
CA LEU A 512 -18.96 17.98 -1.99
C LEU A 512 -19.06 18.01 -0.46
N PHE A 513 -20.27 18.05 0.10
CA PHE A 513 -20.47 18.00 1.55
C PHE A 513 -20.08 16.65 2.15
N ALA A 514 -20.36 15.54 1.46
CA ALA A 514 -19.92 14.22 1.90
C ALA A 514 -18.38 14.12 1.95
N GLN A 515 -17.68 14.66 0.94
CA GLN A 515 -16.22 14.72 0.97
C GLN A 515 -15.70 15.66 2.04
N ALA A 516 -16.28 16.86 2.17
CA ALA A 516 -15.89 17.81 3.21
C ALA A 516 -16.01 17.19 4.60
N ALA A 517 -17.10 16.47 4.88
CA ALA A 517 -17.28 15.73 6.13
C ALA A 517 -16.16 14.70 6.34
N ALA A 518 -15.84 13.89 5.32
CA ALA A 518 -14.78 12.88 5.41
C ALA A 518 -13.39 13.50 5.69
N PHE A 519 -13.02 14.56 4.97
CA PHE A 519 -11.77 15.29 5.19
C PHE A 519 -11.72 15.94 6.59
N CYS A 520 -12.83 16.50 7.06
CA CYS A 520 -12.94 17.03 8.42
C CYS A 520 -12.80 15.92 9.47
N THR A 521 -13.44 14.76 9.30
CA THR A 521 -13.31 13.63 10.22
C THR A 521 -11.87 13.13 10.33
N VAL A 522 -11.18 12.96 9.19
CA VAL A 522 -9.76 12.60 9.16
C VAL A 522 -8.92 13.73 9.79
N GLY A 523 -9.21 14.99 9.45
CA GLY A 523 -8.50 16.17 9.93
C GLY A 523 -8.60 16.41 11.45
N LEU A 524 -9.69 15.99 12.08
CA LEU A 524 -9.88 16.04 13.52
C LEU A 524 -9.18 14.90 14.27
N GLY A 525 -8.76 13.84 13.56
CA GLY A 525 -8.01 12.72 14.15
C GLY A 525 -8.84 11.70 14.94
N TYR A 526 -10.17 11.66 14.77
CA TYR A 526 -11.07 10.72 15.45
C TYR A 526 -11.18 9.35 14.75
N ILE A 527 -10.06 8.80 14.25
CA ILE A 527 -10.04 7.54 13.48
C ILE A 527 -9.01 6.58 14.08
N GLY A 528 -9.44 5.37 14.44
CA GLY A 528 -8.61 4.33 15.07
C GLY A 528 -9.19 3.82 16.38
N THR A 529 -8.51 2.86 17.02
CA THR A 529 -8.96 2.18 18.26
C THR A 529 -8.55 2.94 19.51
N SER A 530 -7.39 3.56 19.44
CA SER A 530 -6.94 4.59 20.36
C SER A 530 -6.79 5.88 19.58
N VAL A 531 -7.58 6.89 19.95
CA VAL A 531 -7.20 8.28 19.68
C VAL A 531 -5.91 8.50 20.46
N PRO A 532 -4.85 9.11 19.89
CA PRO A 532 -3.63 9.35 20.64
C PRO A 532 -3.95 9.97 22.03
N ASN A 533 -3.64 9.18 23.07
CA ASN A 533 -3.96 9.30 24.50
C ASN A 533 -5.34 8.76 24.96
N SER A 534 -5.56 7.45 24.78
CA SER A 534 -6.30 6.61 25.74
C SER A 534 -5.34 6.06 26.79
#